data_AF-A0A6M3LIP4-F1
#
_entry.id   AF-A0A6M3LIP4-F1
#
_cell.length_a   1.000
_cell.length_b   1.000
_cell.length_c   1.000
_cell.angle_alpha   90.00
_cell.angle_beta   90.00
_cell.angle_gamma   90.00
#
_symmetry.space_group_name_H-M   'P 1'
#
loop_
_entity.id
_entity.type
_entity.pdbx_description
1 polymer ?
#
loop_
_entity_poly.entity_id
_entity_poly.type
_entity_poly.pdbx_seq_one_letter_code
_entity_poly.pdbx_strand_id
1 'polypeptide(L)'
;MDVVDIKVNKSFWKIFANKNFRGLPVADLYCELEYKHEQLRERVEKFNEAQERNGLIGQRLTDDTEIYYTTCCISAILKEIKKRTVSNKEGIVTTNKEIIQVIRDKTRIEDVLEWYCEVFYHQKNWTFRCALHEDRHPSGKIYQDQNTYHCFQCNQNGDVFDAVMTYGRTDFMSAVRKLATNIGLDLADKKESNKERIYPKVHTLSSIYNNVSIKEVT
;
A
#
# COMPACT_ATOMS: atom_id res chain seq x y z
N MET A 1 6.23 -3.95 -42.79
CA MET A 1 6.74 -3.17 -41.64
C MET A 1 6.75 -4.14 -40.49
N ASP A 2 7.95 -4.63 -40.15
CA ASP A 2 8.14 -5.62 -39.09
C ASP A 2 7.66 -5.02 -37.77
N VAL A 3 6.66 -5.65 -37.16
CA VAL A 3 6.27 -5.37 -35.78
C VAL A 3 7.45 -5.81 -34.94
N VAL A 4 8.25 -4.85 -34.49
CA VAL A 4 9.35 -5.10 -33.57
C VAL A 4 8.74 -5.72 -32.32
N ASP A 5 8.96 -7.02 -32.14
CA ASP A 5 8.66 -7.75 -30.92
C ASP A 5 9.50 -7.13 -29.80
N ILE A 6 8.96 -6.08 -29.17
CA ILE A 6 9.48 -5.57 -27.91
C ILE A 6 9.18 -6.69 -26.92
N LYS A 7 10.15 -7.59 -26.72
CA LYS A 7 10.13 -8.57 -25.64
C LYS A 7 9.93 -7.81 -24.34
N VAL A 8 8.67 -7.70 -23.91
CA VAL A 8 8.27 -7.05 -22.67
C VAL A 8 9.06 -7.75 -21.57
N ASN A 9 10.03 -7.04 -20.97
CA ASN A 9 10.79 -7.60 -19.86
C ASN A 9 9.85 -7.68 -18.65
N LYS A 10 9.15 -8.81 -18.54
CA LYS A 10 8.15 -9.11 -17.51
C LYS A 10 8.69 -8.93 -16.09
N SER A 11 10.01 -9.08 -15.90
CA SER A 11 10.72 -8.89 -14.64
C SER A 11 10.87 -7.40 -14.26
N PHE A 12 11.12 -6.53 -15.25
CA PHE A 12 11.26 -5.08 -15.05
C PHE A 12 9.95 -4.47 -14.51
N TRP A 13 8.82 -4.79 -15.13
CA TRP A 13 7.51 -4.27 -14.72
C TRP A 13 7.07 -4.75 -13.35
N LYS A 14 7.41 -6.00 -12.97
CA LYS A 14 7.19 -6.51 -11.61
C LYS A 14 8.00 -5.75 -10.56
N ILE A 15 9.24 -5.37 -10.86
CA ILE A 15 10.07 -4.57 -9.96
C ILE A 15 9.52 -3.14 -9.84
N PHE A 16 9.12 -2.54 -10.96
CA PHE A 16 8.59 -1.19 -11.02
C PHE A 16 7.26 -1.05 -10.26
N ALA A 17 6.34 -2.00 -10.45
CA ALA A 17 5.06 -2.05 -9.74
C ALA A 17 5.21 -2.15 -8.21
N ASN A 18 6.24 -2.85 -7.71
CA ASN A 18 6.47 -3.01 -6.27
C ASN A 18 7.05 -1.77 -5.57
N LYS A 19 7.55 -0.77 -6.32
CA LYS A 19 8.24 0.39 -5.74
C LYS A 19 7.32 1.48 -5.19
N ASN A 20 6.02 1.47 -5.54
CA ASN A 20 5.15 2.63 -5.31
C ASN A 20 4.10 2.47 -4.19
N PHE A 21 4.08 1.33 -3.47
CA PHE A 21 3.03 1.04 -2.48
C PHE A 21 3.53 0.88 -1.04
N ARG A 22 4.80 1.16 -0.79
CA ARG A 22 5.36 1.24 0.57
C ARG A 22 4.89 2.52 1.25
N GLY A 23 4.76 2.48 2.58
CA GLY A 23 4.21 3.59 3.35
C GLY A 23 2.68 3.74 3.26
N LEU A 24 2.03 3.58 2.11
CA LEU A 24 0.59 3.89 1.98
C LEU A 24 -0.31 3.17 3.00
N PRO A 25 -1.26 3.85 3.68
CA PRO A 25 -2.29 3.23 4.49
C PRO A 25 -3.02 2.08 3.78
N VAL A 26 -3.37 1.01 4.51
CA VAL A 26 -4.15 -0.11 3.92
C VAL A 26 -5.44 0.35 3.25
N ALA A 27 -6.12 1.37 3.80
CA ALA A 27 -7.28 1.98 3.15
C ALA A 27 -6.93 2.60 1.79
N ASP A 28 -5.83 3.35 1.70
CA ASP A 28 -5.37 3.97 0.46
C ASP A 28 -4.89 2.91 -0.55
N LEU A 29 -4.31 1.79 -0.06
CA LEU A 29 -4.03 0.62 -0.90
C LEU A 29 -5.30 0.01 -1.49
N TYR A 30 -6.41 -0.04 -0.74
CA TYR A 30 -7.70 -0.48 -1.29
C TYR A 30 -8.24 0.50 -2.34
N CYS A 31 -8.15 1.82 -2.11
CA CYS A 31 -8.55 2.81 -3.12
C CYS A 31 -7.71 2.68 -4.40
N GLU A 32 -6.40 2.51 -4.26
CA GLU A 32 -5.50 2.31 -5.41
C GLU A 32 -5.81 0.98 -6.13
N LEU A 33 -6.13 -0.09 -5.37
CA LEU A 33 -6.58 -1.36 -5.93
C LEU A 33 -7.84 -1.20 -6.79
N GLU A 34 -8.85 -0.51 -6.27
CA GLU A 34 -10.11 -0.24 -6.97
C GLU A 34 -9.87 0.57 -8.24
N TYR A 35 -9.07 1.63 -8.15
CA TYR A 35 -8.71 2.45 -9.30
C TYR A 35 -7.98 1.64 -10.38
N LYS A 36 -6.97 0.83 -10.02
CA LYS A 36 -6.26 -0.02 -10.97
C LYS A 36 -7.15 -1.11 -11.56
N HIS A 37 -8.07 -1.65 -10.76
CA HIS A 37 -9.03 -2.65 -11.24
C HIS A 37 -9.97 -2.07 -12.28
N GLU A 38 -10.46 -0.82 -12.10
CA GLU A 38 -11.29 -0.15 -13.10
C GLU A 38 -10.50 0.15 -14.39
N GLN A 39 -9.27 0.67 -14.26
CA GLN A 39 -8.36 0.89 -15.39
C GLN A 39 -8.11 -0.40 -16.19
N LEU A 40 -7.95 -1.54 -15.49
CA LEU A 40 -7.81 -2.84 -16.14
C LEU A 40 -9.08 -3.21 -16.90
N ARG A 41 -10.25 -3.04 -16.30
CA ARG A 41 -11.54 -3.36 -16.92
C ARG A 41 -11.74 -2.61 -18.23
N GLU A 42 -11.61 -1.27 -18.20
CA GLU A 42 -11.78 -0.42 -19.38
C GLU A 42 -10.81 -0.78 -20.51
N ARG A 43 -9.56 -1.12 -20.17
CA ARG A 43 -8.54 -1.52 -21.16
C ARG A 43 -8.83 -2.88 -21.78
N VAL A 44 -9.24 -3.86 -20.99
CA VAL A 44 -9.61 -5.19 -21.48
C VAL A 44 -10.80 -5.09 -22.43
N GLU A 45 -11.80 -4.27 -22.11
CA GLU A 45 -12.95 -4.01 -22.99
C GLU A 45 -12.51 -3.44 -24.34
N LYS A 46 -11.71 -2.36 -24.33
CA LYS A 46 -11.14 -1.75 -25.55
C LYS A 46 -10.29 -2.73 -26.37
N PHE A 47 -9.50 -3.57 -25.70
CA PHE A 47 -8.70 -4.60 -26.36
C PHE A 47 -9.61 -5.60 -27.07
N ASN A 48 -10.63 -6.12 -26.40
CA ASN A 48 -11.57 -7.08 -27.00
C ASN A 48 -12.31 -6.47 -28.21
N GLU A 49 -12.81 -5.24 -28.08
CA GLU A 49 -13.45 -4.51 -29.21
C GLU A 49 -12.49 -4.32 -30.40
N ALA A 50 -11.19 -4.12 -30.14
CA ALA A 50 -10.19 -4.01 -31.20
C ALA A 50 -9.89 -5.36 -31.87
N GLN A 51 -9.86 -6.46 -31.10
CA GLN A 51 -9.71 -7.80 -31.65
C GLN A 51 -10.87 -8.17 -32.59
N GLU A 52 -12.10 -7.88 -32.17
CA GLU A 52 -13.31 -8.10 -32.96
C GLU A 52 -13.31 -7.27 -34.25
N ARG A 53 -12.99 -5.97 -34.17
CA ARG A 53 -12.93 -5.08 -35.34
C ARG A 53 -11.85 -5.47 -36.35
N ASN A 54 -10.69 -5.91 -35.87
CA ASN A 54 -9.53 -6.19 -36.72
C ASN A 54 -9.44 -7.66 -37.16
N GLY A 55 -10.37 -8.53 -36.72
CA GLY A 55 -10.34 -9.96 -37.03
C GLY A 55 -9.10 -10.68 -36.50
N LEU A 56 -8.44 -10.13 -35.47
CA LEU A 56 -7.17 -10.62 -34.92
C LEU A 56 -7.37 -11.81 -33.96
N ILE A 57 -8.12 -12.83 -34.36
CA ILE A 57 -8.43 -13.98 -33.50
C ILE A 57 -7.12 -14.69 -33.08
N GLY A 58 -6.77 -14.59 -31.79
CA GLY A 58 -5.66 -15.34 -31.17
C GLY A 58 -4.59 -14.52 -30.43
N GLN A 59 -4.64 -13.19 -30.44
CA GLN A 59 -3.69 -12.38 -29.66
C GLN A 59 -3.97 -12.50 -28.15
N ARG A 60 -2.92 -12.76 -27.34
CA ARG A 60 -3.11 -12.93 -25.89
C ARG A 60 -3.18 -11.58 -25.20
N LEU A 61 -4.04 -11.45 -24.18
CA LEU A 61 -4.10 -10.27 -23.31
C LEU A 61 -2.74 -9.89 -22.70
N THR A 62 -1.85 -10.87 -22.49
CA THR A 62 -0.51 -10.63 -21.95
C THR A 62 0.44 -9.92 -22.91
N ASP A 63 0.06 -9.81 -24.18
CA ASP A 63 0.86 -9.17 -25.22
C ASP A 63 0.63 -7.65 -25.21
N ASP A 64 -0.48 -7.20 -24.61
CA ASP A 64 -0.71 -5.79 -24.31
C ASP A 64 0.08 -5.37 -23.05
N THR A 65 1.07 -4.51 -23.27
CA THR A 65 2.01 -4.07 -22.22
C THR A 65 1.30 -3.29 -21.11
N GLU A 66 0.26 -2.54 -21.45
CA GLU A 66 -0.48 -1.72 -20.50
C GLU A 66 -1.38 -2.58 -19.59
N ILE A 67 -2.06 -3.58 -20.16
CA ILE A 67 -2.83 -4.59 -19.41
C ILE A 67 -1.89 -5.40 -18.52
N TYR A 68 -0.74 -5.85 -19.04
CA TYR A 68 0.25 -6.60 -18.26
C TYR A 68 0.83 -5.78 -17.10
N TYR A 69 1.09 -4.49 -17.32
CA TYR A 69 1.57 -3.61 -16.25
C TYR A 69 0.51 -3.41 -15.16
N THR A 70 -0.74 -3.11 -15.53
CA THR A 70 -1.83 -2.90 -14.57
C THR A 70 -2.10 -4.15 -13.72
N THR A 71 -2.08 -5.34 -14.32
CA THR A 71 -2.21 -6.61 -13.58
C THR A 71 -1.05 -6.84 -12.60
N CYS A 72 0.19 -6.48 -12.97
CA CYS A 72 1.32 -6.52 -12.05
C CYS A 72 1.13 -5.57 -10.85
N CYS A 73 0.62 -4.36 -11.08
CA CYS A 73 0.30 -3.40 -10.00
C CYS A 73 -0.76 -3.95 -9.05
N ILE A 74 -1.87 -4.47 -9.56
CA ILE A 74 -2.93 -5.10 -8.75
C ILE A 74 -2.34 -6.23 -7.88
N SER A 75 -1.53 -7.11 -8.46
CA SER A 75 -0.89 -8.21 -7.72
C SER A 75 0.03 -7.72 -6.60
N ALA A 76 0.81 -6.66 -6.85
CA ALA A 76 1.68 -6.04 -5.85
C ALA A 76 0.86 -5.43 -4.69
N ILE A 77 -0.19 -4.67 -5.01
CA ILE A 77 -1.08 -4.05 -4.02
C ILE A 77 -1.74 -5.13 -3.15
N LEU A 78 -2.31 -6.17 -3.76
CA LEU A 78 -2.95 -7.29 -3.06
C LEU A 78 -1.98 -8.01 -2.12
N LYS A 79 -0.74 -8.22 -2.55
CA LYS A 79 0.31 -8.84 -1.73
C LYS A 79 0.63 -7.96 -0.53
N GLU A 80 0.70 -6.65 -0.70
CA GLU A 80 0.98 -5.71 0.38
C GLU A 80 -0.18 -5.60 1.37
N ILE A 81 -1.42 -5.53 0.87
CA ILE A 81 -2.63 -5.60 1.71
C ILE A 81 -2.63 -6.89 2.53
N LYS A 82 -2.44 -8.05 1.90
CA LYS A 82 -2.41 -9.34 2.59
C LYS A 82 -1.30 -9.44 3.65
N LYS A 83 -0.16 -8.79 3.42
CA LYS A 83 0.97 -8.74 4.36
C LYS A 83 0.66 -7.87 5.58
N ARG A 84 -0.07 -6.76 5.40
CA ARG A 84 -0.36 -5.76 6.43
C ARG A 84 -1.65 -6.01 7.20
N THR A 85 -2.66 -6.59 6.55
CA THR A 85 -3.94 -6.90 7.18
C THR A 85 -3.84 -8.07 8.14
N VAL A 86 -4.34 -7.89 9.35
CA VAL A 86 -4.53 -8.99 10.31
C VAL A 86 -5.71 -9.84 9.81
N SER A 87 -5.51 -11.16 9.69
CA SER A 87 -6.60 -12.08 9.39
C SER A 87 -7.60 -12.03 10.53
N ASN A 88 -8.76 -11.42 10.30
CA ASN A 88 -9.82 -11.29 11.29
C ASN A 88 -10.31 -12.70 11.67
N LYS A 89 -9.81 -13.25 12.77
CA LYS A 89 -10.46 -14.34 13.51
C LYS A 89 -10.82 -13.75 14.86
N GLU A 90 -12.11 -13.41 14.98
CA GLU A 90 -12.81 -13.23 16.25
C GLU A 90 -12.22 -12.16 17.18
N GLY A 91 -12.85 -10.98 17.16
CA GLY A 91 -12.87 -10.05 18.29
C GLY A 91 -11.55 -9.86 19.02
N ILE A 92 -10.71 -8.94 18.54
CA ILE A 92 -9.66 -8.37 19.39
C ILE A 92 -10.36 -7.55 20.48
N VAL A 93 -10.72 -8.21 21.58
CA VAL A 93 -10.98 -7.57 22.86
C VAL A 93 -9.98 -8.14 23.84
N THR A 94 -9.01 -7.32 24.21
CA THR A 94 -8.25 -7.52 25.45
C THR A 94 -7.53 -6.21 25.81
N THR A 95 -8.29 -5.17 26.20
CA THR A 95 -7.78 -3.86 26.70
C THR A 95 -7.08 -2.93 25.70
N ASN A 96 -7.13 -1.62 25.97
CA ASN A 96 -6.44 -0.59 25.18
C ASN A 96 -4.92 -0.83 25.06
N LYS A 97 -4.32 -1.47 26.07
CA LYS A 97 -2.87 -1.71 26.12
C LYS A 97 -2.42 -2.73 25.07
N GLU A 98 -3.18 -3.79 24.87
CA GLU A 98 -2.82 -4.82 23.89
C GLU A 98 -3.01 -4.33 22.46
N ILE A 99 -4.05 -3.54 22.19
CA ILE A 99 -4.25 -2.89 20.90
C ILE A 99 -3.06 -1.99 20.57
N ILE A 100 -2.62 -1.15 21.52
CA ILE A 100 -1.44 -0.29 21.34
C ILE A 100 -0.20 -1.13 21.03
N GLN A 101 -0.01 -2.26 21.72
CA GLN A 101 1.11 -3.15 21.48
C GLN A 101 1.07 -3.78 20.08
N VAL A 102 -0.08 -4.29 19.66
CA VAL A 102 -0.28 -4.84 18.31
C VAL A 102 0.03 -3.80 17.24
N ILE A 103 -0.44 -2.56 17.42
CA ILE A 103 -0.15 -1.46 16.50
C ILE A 103 1.35 -1.20 16.43
N ARG A 104 2.04 -1.15 17.56
CA ARG A 104 3.49 -0.96 17.63
C ARG A 104 4.25 -2.06 16.89
N ASP A 105 3.86 -3.31 17.09
CA ASP A 105 4.57 -4.48 16.55
C ASP A 105 4.32 -4.69 15.05
N LYS A 106 3.17 -4.23 14.55
CA LYS A 106 2.78 -4.37 13.13
C LYS A 106 3.15 -3.16 12.27
N THR A 107 3.51 -2.04 12.89
CA THR A 107 3.88 -0.82 12.18
C THR A 107 5.39 -0.69 12.12
N ARG A 108 5.95 -0.43 10.94
CA ARG A 108 7.39 -0.17 10.78
C ARG A 108 7.65 1.33 10.81
N ILE A 109 8.68 1.75 11.55
CA ILE A 109 8.99 3.17 11.73
C ILE A 109 9.40 3.87 10.42
N GLU A 110 10.11 3.19 9.52
CA GLU A 110 10.46 3.76 8.23
C GLU A 110 9.22 4.05 7.37
N ASP A 111 8.21 3.16 7.40
CA ASP A 111 6.96 3.34 6.65
C ASP A 111 6.20 4.57 7.18
N VAL A 112 6.21 4.78 8.50
CA VAL A 112 5.58 5.94 9.15
C VAL A 112 6.32 7.24 8.82
N LEU A 113 7.65 7.22 8.84
CA LEU A 113 8.46 8.39 8.51
C LEU A 113 8.34 8.77 7.03
N GLU A 114 8.19 7.81 6.12
CA GLU A 114 7.94 8.06 4.68
C GLU A 114 6.67 8.90 4.43
N TRP A 115 5.72 8.96 5.38
CA TRP A 115 4.54 9.82 5.26
C TRP A 115 4.85 11.31 5.36
N TYR A 116 5.94 11.66 6.05
CA TYR A 116 6.23 13.03 6.47
C TYR A 116 7.61 13.51 6.03
N CYS A 117 8.53 12.59 5.81
CA CYS A 117 9.94 12.84 5.58
C CYS A 117 10.42 12.11 4.33
N GLU A 118 11.50 12.63 3.74
CA GLU A 118 12.25 11.90 2.72
C GLU A 118 13.14 10.85 3.42
N VAL A 119 12.90 9.57 3.15
CA VAL A 119 13.61 8.45 3.76
C VAL A 119 14.58 7.82 2.75
N PHE A 120 15.78 7.48 3.22
CA PHE A 120 16.86 6.92 2.43
C PHE A 120 17.36 5.60 3.02
N TYR A 121 17.76 4.68 2.15
CA TYR A 121 18.41 3.43 2.54
C TYR A 121 19.77 3.30 1.86
N HIS A 122 20.84 3.22 2.67
CA HIS A 122 22.22 3.11 2.18
C HIS A 122 23.10 2.29 3.13
N GLN A 123 23.92 1.39 2.58
CA GLN A 123 24.83 0.53 3.35
C GLN A 123 24.20 -0.12 4.59
N LYS A 124 23.00 -0.71 4.42
CA LYS A 124 22.21 -1.35 5.49
C LYS A 124 21.74 -0.42 6.61
N ASN A 125 21.81 0.90 6.41
CA ASN A 125 21.31 1.88 7.35
C ASN A 125 20.15 2.66 6.71
N TRP A 126 19.17 2.97 7.53
CA TRP A 126 18.06 3.85 7.18
C TRP A 126 18.29 5.23 7.78
N THR A 127 18.17 6.25 6.95
CA THR A 127 18.28 7.65 7.35
C THR A 127 17.09 8.43 6.80
N PHE A 128 16.83 9.61 7.36
CA PHE A 128 15.75 10.46 6.87
C PHE A 128 16.13 11.94 6.97
N ARG A 129 15.55 12.74 6.08
CA ARG A 129 15.59 14.21 6.15
C ARG A 129 14.43 14.67 7.02
N CYS A 130 14.74 15.24 8.18
CA CYS A 130 13.73 15.66 9.14
C CYS A 130 12.90 16.83 8.60
N ALA A 131 11.57 16.76 8.74
CA ALA A 131 10.65 17.82 8.32
C ALA A 131 10.47 18.96 9.36
N LEU A 132 11.11 18.87 10.52
CA LEU A 132 10.94 19.84 11.62
C LEU A 132 11.99 20.97 11.61
N HIS A 133 13.02 20.84 10.79
CA HIS A 133 14.05 21.84 10.60
C HIS A 133 14.60 21.75 9.18
N GLU A 134 15.18 22.83 8.69
CA GLU A 134 15.81 22.83 7.37
C GLU A 134 17.18 22.14 7.44
N ASP A 135 17.36 21.10 6.61
CA ASP A 135 18.61 20.36 6.53
C ASP A 135 19.00 20.05 5.09
N ARG A 136 20.27 20.32 4.76
CA ARG A 136 20.84 19.95 3.45
C ARG A 136 21.12 18.45 3.37
N HIS A 137 21.41 17.79 4.49
CA HIS A 137 21.75 16.37 4.55
C HIS A 137 20.79 15.60 5.46
N PRO A 138 20.59 14.28 5.28
CA PRO A 138 19.76 13.50 6.20
C PRO A 138 20.45 13.38 7.56
N SER A 139 20.01 14.16 8.55
CA SER A 139 20.46 14.10 9.96
C SER A 139 19.69 13.11 10.82
N GLY A 140 18.64 12.50 10.28
CA GLY A 140 17.84 11.48 10.94
C GLY A 140 18.40 10.08 10.72
N LYS A 141 18.39 9.25 11.77
CA LYS A 141 18.69 7.82 11.71
C LYS A 141 17.49 7.01 12.19
N ILE A 142 17.26 5.88 11.54
CA ILE A 142 16.20 4.92 11.87
C ILE A 142 16.85 3.63 12.39
N TYR A 143 16.34 3.13 13.51
CA TYR A 143 16.78 1.90 14.15
C TYR A 143 15.70 0.83 13.99
N GLN A 144 15.75 0.07 12.91
CA GLN A 144 14.70 -0.91 12.57
C GLN A 144 14.50 -1.97 13.65
N ASP A 145 15.57 -2.47 14.25
CA ASP A 145 15.50 -3.51 15.28
C ASP A 145 14.77 -3.03 16.55
N GLN A 146 14.83 -1.72 16.82
CA GLN A 146 14.17 -1.09 17.96
C GLN A 146 12.83 -0.46 17.58
N ASN A 147 12.53 -0.36 16.28
CA ASN A 147 11.38 0.35 15.73
C ASN A 147 11.28 1.82 16.18
N THR A 148 12.43 2.50 16.28
CA THR A 148 12.56 3.89 16.74
C THR A 148 13.37 4.74 15.76
N TYR A 149 13.33 6.06 15.97
CA TYR A 149 14.12 7.03 15.23
C TYR A 149 14.80 8.05 16.14
N HIS A 150 15.84 8.70 15.61
CA HIS A 150 16.47 9.83 16.25
C HIS A 150 16.99 10.81 15.20
N CYS A 151 16.70 12.10 15.38
CA CYS A 151 17.26 13.19 14.61
C CYS A 151 18.32 13.93 15.43
N PHE A 152 19.57 13.91 14.96
CA PHE A 152 20.70 14.47 15.69
C PHE A 152 20.79 16.00 15.65
N GLN A 153 19.99 16.67 14.82
CA GLN A 153 20.02 18.13 14.69
C GLN A 153 19.00 18.82 15.57
N CYS A 154 17.77 18.29 15.66
CA CYS A 154 16.70 18.85 16.50
C CYS A 154 16.39 18.01 17.74
N ASN A 155 17.16 16.94 17.98
CA ASN A 155 17.03 15.99 19.09
C ASN A 155 15.70 15.23 19.17
N GLN A 156 14.86 15.35 18.15
CA GLN A 156 13.58 14.63 18.09
C GLN A 156 13.82 13.13 17.94
N ASN A 157 13.10 12.35 18.74
CA ASN A 157 13.24 10.90 18.81
C ASN A 157 11.94 10.28 19.31
N GLY A 158 11.78 8.97 19.08
CA GLY A 158 10.64 8.23 19.59
C GLY A 158 10.32 6.99 18.77
N ASP A 159 9.15 6.40 19.07
CA ASP A 159 8.58 5.26 18.36
C ASP A 159 7.60 5.69 17.24
N VAL A 160 6.86 4.73 16.70
CA VAL A 160 5.86 4.96 15.64
C VAL A 160 4.75 5.94 16.04
N PHE A 161 4.33 5.96 17.31
CA PHE A 161 3.32 6.91 17.79
C PHE A 161 3.91 8.30 17.92
N ASP A 162 5.11 8.41 18.50
CA ASP A 162 5.81 9.68 18.67
C ASP A 162 6.03 10.36 17.30
N ALA A 163 6.40 9.59 16.28
CA ALA A 163 6.54 10.08 14.91
C ALA A 163 5.22 10.69 14.38
N VAL A 164 4.10 9.95 14.48
CA VAL A 164 2.80 10.44 14.00
C VAL A 164 2.32 11.65 14.78
N MET A 165 2.53 11.68 16.09
CA MET A 165 2.17 12.80 16.95
C MET A 165 2.99 14.04 16.59
N THR A 166 4.32 13.89 16.48
CA THR A 166 5.25 15.01 16.27
C THR A 166 5.13 15.57 14.85
N TYR A 167 5.27 14.72 13.84
CA TYR A 167 5.25 15.16 12.44
C TYR A 167 3.83 15.43 11.95
N GLY A 168 2.85 14.64 12.41
CA GLY A 168 1.44 14.84 12.08
C GLY A 168 0.75 15.94 12.89
N ARG A 169 1.39 16.46 13.95
CA ARG A 169 0.81 17.41 14.91
C ARG A 169 -0.55 16.94 15.46
N THR A 170 -0.59 15.68 15.87
CA THR A 170 -1.81 15.04 16.37
C THR A 170 -1.66 14.59 17.82
N ASP A 171 -2.77 14.45 18.53
CA ASP A 171 -2.79 13.84 19.86
C ASP A 171 -2.61 12.32 19.77
N PHE A 172 -2.30 11.70 20.92
CA PHE A 172 -2.03 10.27 21.01
C PHE A 172 -3.19 9.39 20.50
N MET A 173 -4.44 9.73 20.83
CA MET A 173 -5.59 8.91 20.40
C MET A 173 -5.83 9.01 18.89
N SER A 174 -5.59 10.18 18.32
CA SER A 174 -5.62 10.37 16.86
C SER A 174 -4.48 9.60 16.17
N ALA A 175 -3.28 9.57 16.75
CA ALA A 175 -2.15 8.77 16.26
C ALA A 175 -2.47 7.26 16.32
N VAL A 176 -3.03 6.77 17.44
CA VAL A 176 -3.47 5.38 17.60
C VAL A 176 -4.47 4.99 16.52
N ARG A 177 -5.50 5.82 16.29
CA ARG A 177 -6.50 5.56 15.23
C ARG A 177 -5.88 5.56 13.83
N LYS A 178 -4.98 6.50 13.54
CA LYS A 178 -4.30 6.57 12.24
C LYS A 178 -3.46 5.32 11.99
N LEU A 179 -2.67 4.90 12.96
CA LEU A 179 -1.83 3.69 12.86
C LEU A 179 -2.66 2.41 12.83
N ALA A 180 -3.75 2.32 13.60
CA ALA A 180 -4.68 1.20 13.54
C ALA A 180 -5.28 1.03 12.14
N THR A 181 -5.81 2.10 11.55
CA THR A 181 -6.32 2.09 10.17
C THR A 181 -5.24 1.69 9.17
N ASN A 182 -4.00 2.16 9.36
CA ASN A 182 -2.86 1.80 8.51
C ASN A 182 -2.58 0.29 8.48
N ILE A 183 -2.85 -0.43 9.57
CA ILE A 183 -2.69 -1.90 9.64
C ILE A 183 -4.02 -2.66 9.46
N GLY A 184 -5.09 -1.96 9.08
CA GLY A 184 -6.42 -2.55 8.86
C GLY A 184 -7.17 -2.92 10.14
N LEU A 185 -6.83 -2.33 11.29
CA LEU A 185 -7.63 -2.39 12.50
C LEU A 185 -8.61 -1.22 12.55
N ASP A 186 -9.90 -1.52 12.62
CA ASP A 186 -10.94 -0.52 12.83
C ASP A 186 -11.21 -0.35 14.33
N LEU A 187 -10.80 0.79 14.88
CA LEU A 187 -11.09 1.20 16.26
C LEU A 187 -12.36 2.04 16.26
N ALA A 188 -13.51 1.40 16.02
CA ALA A 188 -14.79 2.10 16.03
C ALA A 188 -15.07 2.70 17.42
N ASP A 189 -15.33 4.01 17.47
CA ASP A 189 -15.77 4.69 18.69
C ASP A 189 -17.17 4.17 19.07
N LYS A 190 -17.36 3.71 20.32
CA LYS A 190 -18.68 3.29 20.85
C LYS A 190 -19.79 4.36 20.75
N LYS A 191 -19.46 5.59 20.35
CA LYS A 191 -20.41 6.71 20.15
C LYS A 191 -20.72 7.04 18.68
N GLU A 192 -20.00 6.47 17.70
CA GLU A 192 -20.24 6.70 16.27
C GLU A 192 -20.88 5.49 15.58
N SER A 193 -21.71 4.72 16.29
CA SER A 193 -22.48 3.61 15.72
C SER A 193 -23.58 4.04 14.73
N ASN A 194 -23.51 5.24 14.15
CA ASN A 194 -24.51 5.71 13.18
C ASN A 194 -23.96 6.57 12.03
N LYS A 195 -22.65 6.49 11.75
CA LYS A 195 -22.17 6.73 10.40
C LYS A 195 -21.57 5.42 9.93
N GLU A 196 -22.31 4.67 9.13
CA GLU A 196 -21.72 3.67 8.24
C GLU A 196 -20.59 4.37 7.49
N ARG A 197 -19.34 4.23 7.98
CA ARG A 197 -18.20 4.38 7.09
C ARG A 197 -18.30 3.18 6.18
N ILE A 198 -18.87 3.43 5.00
CA ILE A 198 -18.89 2.50 3.89
C ILE A 198 -17.43 2.33 3.46
N TYR A 199 -16.68 1.53 4.21
CA TYR A 199 -15.65 0.75 3.56
C TYR A 199 -16.42 -0.18 2.65
N PRO A 200 -16.17 -0.16 1.32
CA PRO A 200 -16.83 -1.08 0.43
C PRO A 200 -16.62 -2.46 1.05
N LYS A 201 -17.73 -3.17 1.33
CA LYS A 201 -17.70 -4.59 1.70
C LYS A 201 -16.71 -5.19 0.73
N VAL A 202 -15.53 -5.57 1.21
CA VAL A 202 -14.48 -6.12 0.38
C VAL A 202 -15.17 -7.28 -0.33
N HIS A 203 -15.51 -7.07 -1.60
CA HIS A 203 -15.92 -8.13 -2.47
C HIS A 203 -14.76 -9.10 -2.33
N THR A 204 -15.00 -10.21 -1.62
CA THR A 204 -13.97 -11.17 -1.21
C THR A 204 -12.98 -11.31 -2.34
N LEU A 205 -11.67 -11.35 -2.09
CA LEU A 205 -10.65 -11.45 -3.16
C LEU A 205 -11.01 -12.48 -4.26
N SER A 206 -11.78 -13.51 -3.88
CA SER A 206 -12.47 -14.46 -4.77
C SER A 206 -13.42 -13.84 -5.82
N SER A 207 -14.27 -12.87 -5.51
CA SER A 207 -15.20 -12.24 -6.47
C SER A 207 -14.51 -11.28 -7.45
N ILE A 208 -13.42 -10.63 -7.05
CA ILE A 208 -12.60 -9.82 -7.99
C ILE A 208 -11.90 -10.76 -8.99
N TYR A 209 -11.36 -11.88 -8.52
CA TYR A 209 -10.78 -12.91 -9.39
C TYR A 209 -11.81 -13.62 -10.27
N ASN A 210 -13.04 -13.84 -9.79
CA ASN A 210 -14.08 -14.57 -10.53
C ASN A 210 -14.85 -13.69 -11.53
N ASN A 211 -14.92 -12.38 -11.34
CA ASN A 211 -15.61 -11.46 -12.26
C ASN A 211 -14.76 -11.08 -13.49
N VAL A 212 -13.44 -11.27 -13.42
CA VAL A 212 -12.60 -11.29 -14.61
C VAL A 212 -12.52 -12.74 -15.07
N SER A 213 -13.57 -13.19 -15.75
CA SER A 213 -13.53 -14.44 -16.51
C SER A 213 -12.48 -14.29 -17.61
N ILE A 214 -11.21 -14.52 -17.27
CA ILE A 214 -10.16 -14.79 -18.25
C ILE A 214 -10.54 -16.14 -18.84
N LYS A 215 -11.37 -16.12 -19.87
CA LYS A 215 -11.48 -17.27 -20.75
C LYS A 215 -10.10 -17.42 -21.36
N GLU A 216 -9.29 -18.31 -20.80
CA GLU A 216 -8.19 -18.91 -21.53
C GLU A 216 -8.82 -19.54 -22.77
N VAL A 217 -8.73 -18.84 -23.90
CA VAL A 217 -9.12 -19.42 -25.18
C VAL A 217 -8.03 -20.44 -25.49
N THR A 218 -8.37 -21.70 -25.27
CA THR A 218 -7.61 -22.90 -25.64
C THR A 218 -7.28 -22.93 -27.12
#